data_AF-A0A5B0N3H4-F1
#
_entry.id   AF-A0A5B0N3H4-F1
#
_cell.length_a   1.000
_cell.length_b   1.000
_cell.length_c   1.000
_cell.angle_alpha   90.00
_cell.angle_beta   90.00
_cell.angle_gamma   90.00
#
_symmetry.space_group_name_H-M   'P 1'
#
loop_
_entity.id
_entity.type
_entity.pdbx_description
1 polymer ?
#
loop_
_entity_poly.entity_id
_entity_poly.type
_entity_poly.pdbx_seq_one_letter_code
_entity_poly.pdbx_strand_id
1 'polypeptide(L)'
;MPKASSSRFNETLTSYTTRTQNKHLASLPAYNSPLCQALYEFMRLLLGIKKNSDPWPPSPTPTQLAQFHSRWCPDDPEKRLINAISQQVATGSEPASSDLGKKKTLHSTLQTTFVKHLKEISFPHAGFNWNEPGFSPWNEAFSDLILRHWDHARVTGALIAYSMAPRPAADPAIIKSLIHRWFNGRQDELRREQRKPGSAENKKKMIKRSHLRKRLAKNRTDTLRRLNVDKKFQEIFADPQCTSDTEELEDGTQVKVRLAWRSKIADALAVKIDQITIRRKEKDHRKAFGPAQLLEIRRQQSTAINSACSQAKIPRCLAQDWYDGQLLEDLGKAARQQLDDKAPLGLSDLWFDLDQFMPSP
;
A
#
# COMPACT_ATOMS: atom_id res chain seq x y z
N MET A 1 9.51 25.37 -24.67
CA MET A 1 8.07 25.31 -25.02
C MET A 1 7.42 24.18 -24.24
N PRO A 2 6.30 24.41 -23.53
CA PRO A 2 5.54 23.31 -22.94
C PRO A 2 4.94 22.48 -24.09
N LYS A 3 5.11 21.15 -24.06
CA LYS A 3 4.46 20.26 -25.02
C LYS A 3 2.94 20.41 -24.87
N ALA A 4 2.30 20.97 -25.88
CA ALA A 4 0.86 21.00 -25.98
C ALA A 4 0.35 19.54 -25.95
N SER A 5 -0.41 19.19 -24.91
CA SER A 5 -1.16 17.94 -24.90
C SER A 5 -2.39 18.12 -25.76
N SER A 6 -2.36 17.59 -26.98
CA SER A 6 -3.55 17.47 -27.82
C SER A 6 -4.56 16.53 -27.15
N SER A 7 -5.71 17.04 -26.72
CA SER A 7 -6.89 16.22 -26.44
C SER A 7 -7.77 16.21 -27.70
N ARG A 8 -8.07 15.01 -28.21
CA ARG A 8 -9.21 14.84 -29.13
C ARG A 8 -10.46 14.83 -28.28
N PHE A 9 -11.34 15.80 -28.49
CA PHE A 9 -12.47 16.12 -27.62
C PHE A 9 -13.66 15.15 -27.70
N ASN A 10 -13.47 13.93 -28.24
CA ASN A 10 -14.59 12.99 -28.49
C ASN A 10 -14.32 11.52 -28.11
N GLU A 11 -13.23 11.22 -27.41
CA GLU A 11 -13.09 9.92 -26.75
C GLU A 11 -13.37 10.11 -25.26
N THR A 12 -14.30 9.31 -24.73
CA THR A 12 -14.69 9.29 -23.32
C THR A 12 -13.47 9.39 -22.40
N LEU A 13 -13.54 10.24 -21.37
CA LEU A 13 -12.54 10.46 -20.30
C LEU A 13 -12.14 9.20 -19.49
N THR A 14 -12.50 8.01 -19.97
CA THR A 14 -12.34 6.68 -19.37
C THR A 14 -10.95 6.05 -19.61
N SER A 15 -10.09 6.65 -20.43
CA SER A 15 -8.77 6.09 -20.79
C SER A 15 -7.59 6.59 -19.93
N TYR A 16 -7.83 7.48 -18.96
CA TYR A 16 -6.77 7.94 -18.07
C TYR A 16 -6.54 6.93 -16.93
N THR A 17 -5.28 6.52 -16.72
CA THR A 17 -4.92 5.75 -15.52
C THR A 17 -5.35 6.50 -14.26
N THR A 18 -5.74 5.83 -13.18
CA THR A 18 -6.03 6.49 -11.89
C THR A 18 -4.89 7.40 -11.43
N ARG A 19 -3.64 7.06 -11.77
CA ARG A 19 -2.48 7.94 -11.52
C ARG A 19 -2.60 9.28 -12.27
N THR A 20 -3.05 9.27 -13.51
CA THR A 20 -3.25 10.48 -14.31
C THR A 20 -4.45 11.28 -13.82
N GLN A 21 -5.59 10.63 -13.54
CA GLN A 21 -6.76 11.29 -12.96
C GLN A 21 -6.42 11.94 -11.61
N ASN A 22 -5.68 11.25 -10.73
CA ASN A 22 -5.23 11.80 -9.45
C ASN A 22 -4.24 12.95 -9.58
N LYS A 23 -3.48 13.04 -10.68
CA LYS A 23 -2.60 14.18 -10.95
C LYS A 23 -3.39 15.44 -11.31
N HIS A 24 -4.55 15.31 -11.98
CA HIS A 24 -5.45 16.45 -12.20
C HIS A 24 -6.10 16.95 -10.91
N LEU A 25 -6.11 16.11 -9.86
CA LEU A 25 -6.57 16.43 -8.51
C LEU A 25 -5.42 16.87 -7.56
N ALA A 26 -4.28 17.34 -8.08
CA ALA A 26 -3.06 17.58 -7.30
C ALA A 26 -3.19 18.61 -6.15
N SER A 27 -4.27 19.38 -6.09
CA SER A 27 -4.60 20.27 -4.97
C SER A 27 -5.19 19.53 -3.75
N LEU A 28 -5.48 18.23 -3.86
CA LEU A 28 -6.07 17.47 -2.76
C LEU A 28 -5.05 17.04 -1.70
N PRO A 29 -5.47 16.92 -0.44
CA PRO A 29 -4.64 16.39 0.64
C PRO A 29 -4.00 15.03 0.28
N ALA A 30 -2.79 14.78 0.78
CA ALA A 30 -2.09 13.52 0.58
C ALA A 30 -2.93 12.31 1.04
N TYR A 31 -2.81 11.17 0.35
CA TYR A 31 -3.63 9.98 0.62
C TYR A 31 -3.51 9.43 2.05
N ASN A 32 -2.38 9.70 2.71
CA ASN A 32 -2.09 9.29 4.08
C ASN A 32 -2.39 10.39 5.12
N SER A 33 -2.94 11.53 4.71
CA SER A 33 -3.33 12.61 5.63
C SER A 33 -4.42 12.15 6.61
N PRO A 34 -4.51 12.73 7.83
CA PRO A 34 -5.57 12.41 8.79
C PRO A 34 -6.98 12.54 8.21
N LEU A 35 -7.20 13.55 7.34
CA LEU A 35 -8.48 13.76 6.65
C LEU A 35 -8.83 12.59 5.72
N CYS A 36 -7.87 12.15 4.90
CA CYS A 36 -8.12 11.02 3.99
C CYS A 36 -8.34 9.73 4.77
N GLN A 37 -7.60 9.49 5.84
CA GLN A 37 -7.81 8.33 6.71
C GLN A 37 -9.23 8.34 7.30
N ALA A 38 -9.66 9.46 7.87
CA ALA A 38 -11.00 9.64 8.44
C ALA A 38 -12.10 9.38 7.41
N LEU A 39 -12.00 10.02 6.24
CA LEU A 39 -12.98 9.87 5.17
C LEU A 39 -13.03 8.45 4.63
N TYR A 40 -11.89 7.78 4.50
CA TYR A 40 -11.84 6.40 3.98
C TYR A 40 -12.40 5.40 5.00
N GLU A 41 -12.15 5.59 6.29
CA GLU A 41 -12.78 4.79 7.34
C GLU A 41 -14.29 5.07 7.42
N PHE A 42 -14.70 6.32 7.26
CA PHE A 42 -16.10 6.71 7.19
C PHE A 42 -16.84 6.06 6.01
N MET A 43 -16.31 6.15 4.79
CA MET A 43 -16.91 5.48 3.62
C MET A 43 -17.00 3.97 3.79
N ARG A 44 -15.96 3.34 4.38
CA ARG A 44 -15.99 1.90 4.66
C ARG A 44 -17.07 1.55 5.66
N LEU A 45 -17.22 2.34 6.73
CA LEU A 45 -18.29 2.17 7.70
C LEU A 45 -19.67 2.26 7.03
N LEU A 46 -19.91 3.29 6.20
CA LEU A 46 -21.17 3.47 5.49
C LEU A 46 -21.49 2.29 4.57
N LEU A 47 -20.48 1.74 3.90
CA LEU A 47 -20.59 0.57 3.02
C LEU A 47 -20.63 -0.77 3.78
N GLY A 48 -20.59 -0.76 5.12
CA GLY A 48 -20.64 -1.96 5.95
C GLY A 48 -19.36 -2.80 5.96
N ILE A 49 -18.22 -2.21 5.61
CA ILE A 49 -16.93 -2.87 5.48
C ILE A 49 -16.15 -2.71 6.79
N LYS A 50 -16.13 -3.77 7.60
CA LYS A 50 -15.46 -3.79 8.92
C LYS A 50 -14.01 -4.23 8.80
N LYS A 51 -13.69 -5.15 7.88
CA LYS A 51 -12.36 -5.71 7.66
C LYS A 51 -11.93 -5.51 6.21
N ASN A 52 -10.63 -5.58 5.95
CA ASN A 52 -10.07 -5.53 4.58
C ASN A 52 -10.45 -6.73 3.71
N SER A 53 -10.86 -7.83 4.35
CA SER A 53 -11.31 -9.06 3.69
C SER A 53 -12.78 -9.04 3.31
N ASP A 54 -13.57 -8.10 3.84
CA ASP A 54 -15.00 -8.09 3.61
C ASP A 54 -15.28 -7.83 2.12
N PRO A 55 -16.27 -8.52 1.55
CA PRO A 55 -16.68 -8.27 0.17
C PRO A 55 -17.19 -6.84 0.05
N TRP A 56 -16.91 -6.22 -1.08
CA TRP A 56 -17.43 -4.89 -1.39
C TRP A 56 -18.91 -5.03 -1.78
N PRO A 57 -19.77 -4.04 -1.44
CA PRO A 57 -21.14 -4.04 -1.92
C PRO A 57 -21.17 -4.21 -3.44
N PRO A 58 -22.03 -5.08 -3.99
CA PRO A 58 -22.12 -5.25 -5.43
C PRO A 58 -22.60 -3.97 -6.10
N SER A 59 -22.39 -3.84 -7.41
CA SER A 59 -23.07 -2.78 -8.19
C SER A 59 -24.60 -2.99 -8.15
N PRO A 60 -25.41 -1.93 -8.29
CA PRO A 60 -26.85 -2.05 -8.38
C PRO A 60 -27.26 -2.92 -9.57
N THR A 61 -28.35 -3.68 -9.40
CA THR A 61 -28.94 -4.50 -10.48
C THR A 61 -29.65 -3.61 -11.50
N PRO A 62 -29.94 -4.11 -12.72
CA PRO A 62 -30.73 -3.37 -13.71
C PRO A 62 -32.07 -2.87 -13.17
N THR A 63 -32.74 -3.66 -12.31
CA THR A 63 -33.99 -3.27 -11.67
C THR A 63 -33.81 -2.11 -10.69
N GLN A 64 -32.72 -2.10 -9.91
CA GLN A 64 -32.39 -0.99 -9.00
C GLN A 64 -32.00 0.28 -9.78
N LEU A 65 -31.31 0.12 -10.91
CA LEU A 65 -30.99 1.21 -11.83
C LEU A 65 -32.25 1.79 -12.48
N ALA A 66 -33.24 0.97 -12.84
CA ALA A 66 -34.50 1.44 -13.40
C ALA A 66 -35.33 2.26 -12.40
N GLN A 67 -35.14 2.04 -11.10
CA GLN A 67 -35.76 2.83 -10.03
C GLN A 67 -35.01 4.15 -9.78
N PHE A 68 -33.84 4.37 -10.40
CA PHE A 68 -33.05 5.57 -10.23
C PHE A 68 -33.63 6.75 -11.01
N HIS A 69 -34.11 7.77 -10.31
CA HIS A 69 -34.55 9.04 -10.87
C HIS A 69 -33.59 10.16 -10.44
N SER A 70 -33.27 11.12 -11.30
CA SER A 70 -32.31 12.20 -11.01
C SER A 70 -32.69 13.18 -9.87
N ARG A 71 -33.77 12.89 -9.12
CA ARG A 71 -34.34 13.76 -8.07
C ARG A 71 -33.63 13.69 -6.71
N TRP A 72 -32.56 12.92 -6.53
CA TRP A 72 -31.77 12.92 -5.27
C TRP A 72 -30.81 14.13 -5.15
N CYS A 73 -31.22 15.28 -5.72
CA CYS A 73 -30.53 16.57 -5.68
C CYS A 73 -30.93 17.40 -4.42
N PRO A 74 -30.15 18.43 -4.02
CA PRO A 74 -30.03 18.86 -2.63
C PRO A 74 -30.98 19.99 -2.22
N ASP A 75 -31.97 19.67 -1.38
CA ASP A 75 -32.73 20.68 -0.65
C ASP A 75 -32.56 20.53 0.89
N ASP A 76 -32.65 21.65 1.61
CA ASP A 76 -32.65 21.80 3.07
C ASP A 76 -33.51 20.78 3.90
N PRO A 77 -34.65 20.24 3.43
CA PRO A 77 -35.35 19.12 4.06
C PRO A 77 -34.45 17.93 4.45
N GLU A 78 -33.40 17.64 3.69
CA GLU A 78 -32.60 16.43 3.90
C GLU A 78 -31.71 16.51 5.15
N LYS A 79 -31.19 17.70 5.49
CA LYS A 79 -30.41 17.90 6.73
C LYS A 79 -31.27 17.67 7.97
N ARG A 80 -32.51 18.17 7.96
CA ARG A 80 -33.47 17.97 9.05
C ARG A 80 -33.82 16.49 9.20
N LEU A 81 -33.98 15.78 8.10
CA LEU A 81 -34.23 14.34 8.09
C LEU A 81 -33.06 13.55 8.71
N ILE A 82 -31.82 13.82 8.29
CA ILE A 82 -30.63 13.16 8.85
C ILE A 82 -30.54 13.39 10.37
N ASN A 83 -30.75 14.62 10.83
CA ASN A 83 -30.76 14.94 12.27
C ASN A 83 -31.84 14.16 13.02
N ALA A 84 -33.08 14.12 12.49
CA ALA A 84 -34.20 13.41 13.11
C ALA A 84 -33.91 11.90 13.22
N ILE A 85 -33.41 11.28 12.14
CA ILE A 85 -33.02 9.87 12.14
C ILE A 85 -31.89 9.62 13.14
N SER A 86 -30.88 10.49 13.18
CA SER A 86 -29.75 10.35 14.11
C SER A 86 -30.21 10.38 15.57
N GLN A 87 -31.16 11.27 15.92
CA GLN A 87 -31.74 11.33 17.26
C GLN A 87 -32.49 10.04 17.61
N GLN A 88 -33.33 9.53 16.70
CA GLN A 88 -34.04 8.26 16.89
C GLN A 88 -33.09 7.06 17.04
N VAL A 89 -31.99 7.05 16.28
CA VAL A 89 -30.96 6.01 16.39
C VAL A 89 -30.26 6.11 17.74
N ALA A 90 -29.94 7.31 18.21
CA ALA A 90 -29.28 7.52 19.51
C ALA A 90 -30.17 7.07 20.68
N THR A 91 -31.48 7.34 20.65
CA THR A 91 -32.42 6.93 21.71
C THR A 91 -32.64 5.41 21.80
N GLY A 92 -32.45 4.70 20.70
CA GLY A 92 -32.58 3.23 20.65
C GLY A 92 -31.26 2.47 20.81
N SER A 93 -30.14 3.19 20.97
CA SER A 93 -28.82 2.58 21.20
C SER A 93 -28.57 2.53 22.70
N GLU A 94 -28.14 1.39 23.25
CA GLU A 94 -27.61 1.37 24.61
C GLU A 94 -26.46 2.37 24.75
N PRO A 95 -26.28 3.02 25.92
CA PRO A 95 -25.16 3.91 26.14
C PRO A 95 -23.88 3.11 25.94
N ALA A 96 -23.19 3.37 24.84
CA ALA A 96 -21.92 2.73 24.54
C ALA A 96 -20.99 2.99 25.74
N SER A 97 -20.50 1.91 26.35
CA SER A 97 -19.35 1.97 27.25
C SER A 97 -18.30 2.83 26.56
N SER A 98 -17.84 3.88 27.25
CA SER A 98 -16.89 4.84 26.70
C SER A 98 -15.53 4.18 26.51
N ASP A 99 -15.38 3.34 25.49
CA ASP A 99 -14.10 3.01 24.89
C ASP A 99 -13.63 4.20 24.04
N LEU A 100 -13.60 5.40 24.65
CA LEU A 100 -12.78 6.54 24.23
C LEU A 100 -11.30 6.26 24.54
N GLY A 101 -10.86 5.02 24.34
CA GLY A 101 -9.50 4.57 24.54
C GLY A 101 -8.70 4.72 23.25
N LYS A 102 -8.02 5.86 23.06
CA LYS A 102 -6.88 6.10 22.11
C LYS A 102 -7.01 5.63 20.64
N LYS A 103 -8.11 5.01 20.22
CA LYS A 103 -8.29 4.33 18.94
C LYS A 103 -9.30 5.10 18.11
N LYS A 104 -8.92 5.45 16.89
CA LYS A 104 -9.77 6.09 15.89
C LYS A 104 -10.87 5.10 15.47
N THR A 105 -11.99 5.08 16.18
CA THR A 105 -13.09 4.16 15.88
C THR A 105 -14.37 4.96 15.71
N LEU A 106 -14.92 4.92 14.50
CA LEU A 106 -16.23 5.51 14.20
C LEU A 106 -17.34 4.61 14.75
N HIS A 107 -18.37 5.23 15.34
CA HIS A 107 -19.49 4.50 15.93
C HIS A 107 -20.45 3.96 14.86
N SER A 108 -20.98 2.75 15.07
CA SER A 108 -21.87 2.08 14.12
C SER A 108 -23.18 2.84 13.86
N THR A 109 -23.59 3.72 14.77
CA THR A 109 -24.77 4.58 14.61
C THR A 109 -24.70 5.45 13.36
N LEU A 110 -23.51 5.83 12.89
CA LEU A 110 -23.35 6.57 11.63
C LEU A 110 -23.81 5.72 10.43
N GLN A 111 -23.47 4.43 10.42
CA GLN A 111 -23.95 3.49 9.39
C GLN A 111 -25.46 3.28 9.50
N THR A 112 -25.98 3.04 10.71
CA THR A 112 -27.40 2.84 10.94
C THR A 112 -28.22 4.04 10.48
N THR A 113 -27.75 5.25 10.79
CA THR A 113 -28.37 6.51 10.36
C THR A 113 -28.35 6.64 8.84
N PHE A 114 -27.23 6.32 8.19
CA PHE A 114 -27.11 6.34 6.73
C PHE A 114 -28.07 5.35 6.05
N VAL A 115 -28.10 4.09 6.50
CA VAL A 115 -28.98 3.07 5.92
C VAL A 115 -30.47 3.42 6.11
N LYS A 116 -30.86 3.91 7.29
CA LYS A 116 -32.22 4.41 7.53
C LYS A 116 -32.55 5.57 6.61
N HIS A 117 -31.64 6.53 6.46
CA HIS A 117 -31.83 7.67 5.56
C HIS A 117 -32.03 7.25 4.11
N LEU A 118 -31.21 6.33 3.59
CA LEU A 118 -31.38 5.78 2.23
C LEU A 118 -32.76 5.13 2.04
N LYS A 119 -33.27 4.44 3.07
CA LYS A 119 -34.61 3.84 3.04
C LYS A 119 -35.72 4.89 2.99
N GLU A 120 -35.63 5.93 3.82
CA GLU A 120 -36.63 7.02 3.87
C GLU A 120 -36.74 7.76 2.53
N ILE A 121 -35.59 8.04 1.89
CA ILE A 121 -35.57 8.70 0.58
C ILE A 121 -35.77 7.73 -0.60
N SER A 122 -36.05 6.45 -0.30
CA SER A 122 -36.21 5.37 -1.28
C SER A 122 -35.04 5.26 -2.27
N PHE A 123 -33.80 5.46 -1.80
CA PHE A 123 -32.61 5.27 -2.63
C PHE A 123 -32.45 3.78 -2.95
N PRO A 124 -32.40 3.36 -4.24
CA PRO A 124 -32.65 1.96 -4.59
C PRO A 124 -31.61 0.95 -4.12
N HIS A 125 -30.37 1.40 -3.87
CA HIS A 125 -29.28 0.51 -3.46
C HIS A 125 -28.18 1.27 -2.70
N ALA A 126 -27.76 0.75 -1.55
CA ALA A 126 -26.77 1.38 -0.66
C ALA A 126 -25.31 1.13 -1.10
N GLY A 127 -24.96 1.54 -2.32
CA GLY A 127 -23.63 1.30 -2.86
C GLY A 127 -23.34 2.08 -4.15
N PHE A 128 -22.04 2.18 -4.46
CA PHE A 128 -21.60 2.71 -5.75
C PHE A 128 -21.92 1.74 -6.89
N ASN A 129 -22.15 2.28 -8.07
CA ASN A 129 -22.10 1.51 -9.30
C ASN A 129 -20.65 1.39 -9.79
N TRP A 130 -20.01 0.26 -9.47
CA TRP A 130 -18.61 -0.01 -9.83
C TRP A 130 -18.40 -0.23 -11.33
N ASN A 131 -19.46 -0.41 -12.11
CA ASN A 131 -19.38 -0.58 -13.55
C ASN A 131 -19.28 0.77 -14.27
N GLU A 132 -19.85 1.81 -13.68
CA GLU A 132 -19.92 3.17 -14.23
C GLU A 132 -18.82 4.09 -13.67
N PRO A 133 -18.44 5.17 -14.37
CA PRO A 133 -17.46 6.13 -13.85
C PRO A 133 -17.98 6.89 -12.63
N GLY A 134 -17.06 7.52 -11.88
CA GLY A 134 -17.41 8.27 -10.66
C GLY A 134 -18.35 9.45 -10.91
N PHE A 135 -18.28 10.03 -12.11
CA PHE A 135 -19.14 11.12 -12.58
C PHE A 135 -20.47 10.66 -13.20
N SER A 136 -20.80 9.36 -13.12
CA SER A 136 -22.12 8.89 -13.56
C SER A 136 -23.21 9.46 -12.65
N PRO A 137 -24.45 9.70 -13.14
CA PRO A 137 -25.53 10.24 -12.32
C PRO A 137 -25.75 9.48 -11.01
N TRP A 138 -25.64 8.15 -11.05
CA TRP A 138 -25.73 7.29 -9.87
C TRP A 138 -24.62 7.57 -8.85
N ASN A 139 -23.36 7.55 -9.29
CA ASN A 139 -22.20 7.70 -8.41
C ASN A 139 -22.07 9.13 -7.88
N GLU A 140 -22.49 10.14 -8.64
CA GLU A 140 -22.62 11.52 -8.19
C GLU A 140 -23.66 11.64 -7.06
N ALA A 141 -24.87 11.12 -7.28
CA ALA A 141 -25.93 11.15 -6.26
C ALA A 141 -25.52 10.42 -4.98
N PHE A 142 -24.90 9.24 -5.11
CA PHE A 142 -24.41 8.50 -3.94
C PHE A 142 -23.25 9.21 -3.23
N SER A 143 -22.36 9.86 -3.98
CA SER A 143 -21.28 10.68 -3.40
C SER A 143 -21.83 11.88 -2.63
N ASP A 144 -22.89 12.52 -3.13
CA ASP A 144 -23.56 13.64 -2.45
C ASP A 144 -24.26 13.19 -1.15
N LEU A 145 -24.86 12.00 -1.14
CA LEU A 145 -25.41 11.40 0.09
C LEU A 145 -24.31 11.14 1.13
N ILE A 146 -23.17 10.59 0.72
CA ILE A 146 -22.01 10.39 1.60
C ILE A 146 -21.52 11.73 2.16
N LEU A 147 -21.41 12.76 1.30
CA LEU A 147 -20.95 14.08 1.69
C LEU A 147 -21.84 14.73 2.76
N ARG A 148 -23.16 14.55 2.68
CA ARG A 148 -24.09 15.08 3.70
C ARG A 148 -23.93 14.37 5.05
N HIS A 149 -23.77 13.05 5.03
CA HIS A 149 -23.52 12.28 6.25
C HIS A 149 -22.14 12.58 6.84
N TRP A 150 -21.14 12.87 5.99
CA TRP A 150 -19.84 13.37 6.42
C TRP A 150 -19.98 14.72 7.14
N ASP A 151 -20.71 15.67 6.57
CA ASP A 151 -20.94 16.99 7.18
C ASP A 151 -21.68 16.86 8.52
N HIS A 152 -22.73 16.04 8.58
CA HIS A 152 -23.44 15.72 9.81
C HIS A 152 -22.52 15.13 10.89
N ALA A 153 -21.73 14.10 10.55
CA ALA A 153 -20.77 13.47 11.47
C ALA A 153 -19.70 14.47 11.97
N ARG A 154 -19.28 15.40 11.12
CA ARG A 154 -18.33 16.46 11.48
C ARG A 154 -18.94 17.45 12.46
N VAL A 155 -20.14 17.97 12.17
CA VAL A 155 -20.82 18.98 13.01
C VAL A 155 -21.20 18.41 14.37
N THR A 156 -21.57 17.13 14.43
CA THR A 156 -21.91 16.43 15.69
C THR A 156 -20.70 15.96 16.49
N GLY A 157 -19.47 16.21 16.01
CA GLY A 157 -18.25 15.87 16.72
C GLY A 157 -17.84 14.39 16.62
N ALA A 158 -18.52 13.57 15.82
CA ALA A 158 -18.21 12.14 15.67
C ALA A 158 -16.81 11.87 15.05
N LEU A 159 -16.21 12.88 14.44
CA LEU A 159 -14.89 12.80 13.79
C LEU A 159 -13.75 13.43 14.63
N ILE A 160 -14.02 13.85 15.88
CA ILE A 160 -13.05 14.61 16.70
C ILE A 160 -11.75 13.83 17.01
N ALA A 161 -11.82 12.50 17.01
CA ALA A 161 -10.65 11.62 17.21
C ALA A 161 -9.62 11.69 16.07
N TYR A 162 -9.99 12.24 14.91
CA TYR A 162 -9.10 12.44 13.79
C TYR A 162 -8.56 13.87 13.84
N SER A 163 -7.24 14.04 14.02
CA SER A 163 -6.55 15.34 13.99
C SER A 163 -6.52 15.93 12.57
N MET A 164 -7.68 16.32 12.05
CA MET A 164 -7.87 16.85 10.70
C MET A 164 -7.80 18.38 10.70
N ALA A 165 -7.27 18.96 9.62
CA ALA A 165 -7.38 20.40 9.41
C ALA A 165 -8.86 20.78 9.17
N PRO A 166 -9.42 21.75 9.92
CA PRO A 166 -10.86 22.03 9.89
C PRO A 166 -11.33 22.61 8.55
N ARG A 167 -10.52 23.45 7.89
CA ARG A 167 -10.88 24.08 6.61
C ARG A 167 -11.09 23.05 5.49
N PRO A 168 -10.12 22.16 5.17
CA PRO A 168 -10.34 21.13 4.15
C PRO A 168 -11.42 20.11 4.52
N ALA A 169 -11.64 19.86 5.82
CA ALA A 169 -12.66 18.92 6.29
C ALA A 169 -14.10 19.44 6.12
N ALA A 170 -14.28 20.77 6.06
CA ALA A 170 -15.56 21.43 5.90
C ALA A 170 -15.84 21.88 4.45
N ASP A 171 -14.87 21.79 3.54
CA ASP A 171 -15.02 22.18 2.14
C ASP A 171 -15.70 21.05 1.33
N PRO A 172 -16.94 21.25 0.84
CA PRO A 172 -17.68 20.21 0.13
C PRO A 172 -16.99 19.76 -1.17
N ALA A 173 -16.33 20.67 -1.88
CA ALA A 173 -15.66 20.37 -3.14
C ALA A 173 -14.41 19.50 -2.90
N ILE A 174 -13.65 19.78 -1.84
CA ILE A 174 -12.52 18.95 -1.43
C ILE A 174 -12.99 17.56 -1.03
N ILE A 175 -14.00 17.45 -0.17
CA ILE A 175 -14.50 16.15 0.29
C ILE A 175 -15.06 15.32 -0.86
N LYS A 176 -15.88 15.93 -1.73
CA LYS A 176 -16.42 15.25 -2.93
C LYS A 176 -15.30 14.75 -3.84
N SER A 177 -14.28 15.57 -4.07
CA SER A 177 -13.10 15.16 -4.86
C SER A 177 -12.31 14.01 -4.21
N LEU A 178 -12.25 13.97 -2.87
CA LEU A 178 -11.64 12.87 -2.13
C LEU A 178 -12.47 11.58 -2.19
N ILE A 179 -13.80 11.68 -2.17
CA ILE A 179 -14.72 10.55 -2.40
C ILE A 179 -14.47 9.97 -3.79
N HIS A 180 -14.43 10.81 -4.84
CA HIS A 180 -14.14 10.35 -6.21
C HIS A 180 -12.75 9.73 -6.34
N ARG A 181 -11.72 10.32 -5.71
CA ARG A 181 -10.37 9.75 -5.70
C ARG A 181 -10.34 8.35 -5.09
N TRP A 182 -11.06 8.16 -3.99
CA TRP A 182 -11.18 6.87 -3.33
C TRP A 182 -11.95 5.86 -4.20
N PHE A 183 -13.10 6.28 -4.75
CA PHE A 183 -13.92 5.47 -5.65
C PHE A 183 -13.12 4.98 -6.85
N ASN A 184 -12.44 5.89 -7.57
CA ASN A 184 -11.64 5.55 -8.75
C ASN A 184 -10.52 4.57 -8.40
N GLY A 185 -9.81 4.82 -7.30
CA GLY A 185 -8.78 3.91 -6.81
C GLY A 185 -9.32 2.50 -6.51
N ARG A 186 -10.52 2.41 -5.95
CA ARG A 186 -11.17 1.14 -5.63
C ARG A 186 -11.72 0.42 -6.87
N GLN A 187 -12.39 1.15 -7.75
CA GLN A 187 -12.88 0.64 -9.02
C GLN A 187 -11.74 0.05 -9.86
N ASP A 188 -10.58 0.71 -9.89
CA ASP A 188 -9.39 0.19 -10.57
C ASP A 188 -8.90 -1.13 -9.98
N GLU A 189 -8.96 -1.28 -8.66
CA GLU A 189 -8.61 -2.54 -8.00
C GLU A 189 -9.59 -3.65 -8.35
N LEU A 190 -10.90 -3.37 -8.35
CA LEU A 190 -11.93 -4.32 -8.74
C LEU A 190 -11.80 -4.74 -10.21
N ARG A 191 -11.64 -3.78 -11.12
CA ARG A 191 -11.45 -4.04 -12.56
C ARG A 191 -10.17 -4.81 -12.83
N ARG A 192 -9.08 -4.54 -12.09
CA ARG A 192 -7.83 -5.31 -12.21
C ARG A 192 -8.03 -6.76 -11.79
N GLU A 193 -8.77 -6.98 -10.70
CA GLU A 193 -9.07 -8.33 -10.22
C GLU A 193 -9.98 -9.11 -11.19
N GLN A 194 -10.97 -8.46 -11.78
CA GLN A 194 -11.83 -9.05 -12.82
C GLN A 194 -11.03 -9.45 -14.06
N ARG A 195 -10.12 -8.59 -14.53
CA ARG A 195 -9.28 -8.86 -15.72
C ARG A 195 -8.20 -9.92 -15.44
N LYS A 196 -7.69 -9.95 -14.21
CA LYS A 196 -6.64 -10.88 -13.79
C LYS A 196 -6.94 -11.37 -12.37
N PRO A 197 -7.73 -12.46 -12.23
CA PRO A 197 -7.99 -13.06 -10.94
C PRO A 197 -6.69 -13.36 -10.18
N GLY A 198 -6.68 -13.05 -8.88
CA GLY A 198 -5.49 -13.13 -8.02
C GLY A 198 -4.56 -11.91 -8.08
N SER A 199 -4.89 -10.85 -8.84
CA SER A 199 -4.05 -9.65 -8.93
C SER A 199 -3.85 -8.94 -7.58
N ALA A 200 -4.88 -8.90 -6.74
CA ALA A 200 -4.85 -8.29 -5.42
C ALA A 200 -3.89 -9.05 -4.50
N GLU A 201 -3.96 -10.38 -4.51
CA GLU A 201 -3.08 -11.24 -3.73
C GLU A 201 -1.63 -11.16 -4.22
N ASN A 202 -1.43 -11.17 -5.54
CA ASN A 202 -0.11 -10.98 -6.15
C ASN A 202 0.50 -9.61 -5.79
N LYS A 203 -0.31 -8.54 -5.77
CA LYS A 203 0.13 -7.20 -5.32
C LYS A 203 0.55 -7.23 -3.85
N LYS A 204 -0.21 -7.89 -2.97
CA LYS A 204 0.16 -8.05 -1.55
C LYS A 204 1.47 -8.82 -1.40
N LYS A 205 1.63 -9.95 -2.10
CA LYS A 205 2.87 -10.74 -2.11
C LYS A 205 4.06 -9.91 -2.60
N MET A 206 3.89 -9.14 -3.68
CA MET A 206 4.92 -8.25 -4.21
C MET A 206 5.32 -7.14 -3.21
N ILE A 207 4.35 -6.49 -2.56
CA ILE A 207 4.62 -5.46 -1.54
C ILE A 207 5.35 -6.08 -0.33
N LYS A 208 4.90 -7.25 0.15
CA LYS A 208 5.54 -8.01 1.22
C LYS A 208 7.01 -8.28 0.87
N ARG A 209 7.29 -8.85 -0.31
CA ARG A 209 8.65 -9.10 -0.81
C ARG A 209 9.49 -7.81 -0.83
N SER A 210 8.94 -6.71 -1.36
CA SER A 210 9.65 -5.42 -1.40
C SER A 210 9.99 -4.87 -0.01
N HIS A 211 9.08 -4.95 0.97
CA HIS A 211 9.34 -4.53 2.34
C HIS A 211 10.42 -5.38 3.01
N LEU A 212 10.39 -6.70 2.80
CA LEU A 212 11.42 -7.60 3.34
C LEU A 212 12.79 -7.26 2.77
N ARG A 213 12.91 -7.06 1.44
CA ARG A 213 14.18 -6.64 0.80
C ARG A 213 14.71 -5.33 1.38
N LYS A 214 13.84 -4.30 1.49
CA LYS A 214 14.22 -2.99 2.07
C LYS A 214 14.70 -3.11 3.52
N ARG A 215 14.02 -3.93 4.34
CA ARG A 215 14.41 -4.15 5.74
C ARG A 215 15.77 -4.84 5.84
N LEU A 216 16.06 -5.81 4.99
CA LEU A 216 17.35 -6.51 4.97
C LEU A 216 18.48 -5.60 4.49
N ALA A 217 18.28 -4.90 3.37
CA ALA A 217 19.21 -3.89 2.85
C ALA A 217 19.58 -2.88 3.94
N LYS A 218 18.57 -2.28 4.58
CA LYS A 218 18.77 -1.37 5.71
C LYS A 218 19.58 -2.00 6.83
N ASN A 219 19.20 -3.20 7.30
CA ASN A 219 19.90 -3.85 8.41
C ASN A 219 21.38 -4.11 8.09
N ARG A 220 21.70 -4.54 6.87
CA ARG A 220 23.07 -4.81 6.40
C ARG A 220 23.89 -3.53 6.30
N THR A 221 23.35 -2.49 5.66
CA THR A 221 23.98 -1.16 5.59
C THR A 221 24.23 -0.58 6.98
N ASP A 222 23.23 -0.64 7.88
CA ASP A 222 23.38 -0.17 9.26
C ASP A 222 24.44 -0.99 10.03
N THR A 223 24.61 -2.28 9.71
CA THR A 223 25.67 -3.11 10.31
C THR A 223 27.04 -2.67 9.84
N LEU A 224 27.23 -2.52 8.53
CA LEU A 224 28.52 -2.08 7.96
C LEU A 224 28.93 -0.69 8.47
N ARG A 225 27.99 0.26 8.53
CA ARG A 225 28.24 1.59 9.11
C ARG A 225 28.70 1.53 10.56
N ARG A 226 28.08 0.67 11.38
CA ARG A 226 28.41 0.54 12.81
C ARG A 226 29.71 -0.20 13.07
N LEU A 227 30.08 -1.13 12.20
CA LEU A 227 31.41 -1.77 12.24
C LEU A 227 32.53 -0.81 11.84
N ASN A 228 32.18 0.36 11.29
CA ASN A 228 33.14 1.37 10.84
C ASN A 228 34.16 0.81 9.84
N VAL A 229 33.71 -0.06 8.94
CA VAL A 229 34.52 -0.51 7.79
C VAL A 229 34.83 0.68 6.87
N ASP A 230 35.77 0.50 5.94
CA ASP A 230 36.09 1.52 4.92
C ASP A 230 34.80 2.06 4.28
N LYS A 231 34.75 3.39 4.10
CA LYS A 231 33.62 4.12 3.50
C LYS A 231 33.17 3.52 2.18
N LYS A 232 34.08 2.97 1.36
CA LYS A 232 33.73 2.31 0.09
C LYS A 232 32.80 1.11 0.27
N PHE A 233 32.81 0.47 1.44
CA PHE A 233 32.02 -0.71 1.76
C PHE A 233 30.70 -0.40 2.48
N GLN A 234 30.56 0.77 3.11
CA GLN A 234 29.43 1.04 4.01
C GLN A 234 28.05 1.00 3.32
N GLU A 235 27.98 1.37 2.05
CA GLU A 235 26.73 1.49 1.29
C GLU A 235 26.49 0.36 0.27
N ILE A 236 27.31 -0.69 0.26
CA ILE A 236 27.27 -1.70 -0.81
C ILE A 236 25.95 -2.50 -0.85
N PHE A 237 25.19 -2.53 0.25
CA PHE A 237 23.83 -3.11 0.33
C PHE A 237 22.70 -2.08 0.37
N ALA A 238 22.98 -0.78 0.15
CA ALA A 238 21.98 0.28 0.27
C ALA A 238 20.85 0.15 -0.75
N ASP A 239 21.15 -0.37 -1.96
CA ASP A 239 20.11 -0.73 -2.93
C ASP A 239 19.43 -2.04 -2.53
N PRO A 240 18.10 -2.05 -2.30
CA PRO A 240 17.35 -3.28 -2.01
C PRO A 240 17.41 -4.35 -3.09
N GLN A 241 17.78 -4.00 -4.34
CA GLN A 241 17.99 -5.00 -5.40
C GLN A 241 19.28 -5.82 -5.17
N CYS A 242 20.24 -5.30 -4.40
CA CYS A 242 21.39 -6.05 -3.90
C CYS A 242 21.03 -7.02 -2.77
N THR A 243 19.75 -7.30 -2.53
CA THR A 243 19.28 -8.27 -1.55
C THR A 243 18.34 -9.28 -2.20
N SER A 244 18.53 -10.56 -1.86
CA SER A 244 17.68 -11.65 -2.34
C SER A 244 16.25 -11.51 -1.85
N ASP A 245 15.32 -12.03 -2.65
CA ASP A 245 13.94 -12.16 -2.25
C ASP A 245 13.73 -13.23 -1.18
N THR A 246 12.57 -13.15 -0.51
CA THR A 246 12.07 -14.19 0.38
C THR A 246 10.86 -14.84 -0.26
N GLU A 247 10.94 -16.15 -0.42
CA GLU A 247 9.80 -16.97 -0.78
C GLU A 247 9.30 -17.78 0.40
N GLU A 248 8.02 -18.10 0.38
CA GLU A 248 7.32 -18.86 1.41
C GLU A 248 6.82 -20.12 0.71
N LEU A 249 7.31 -21.27 1.16
CA LEU A 249 6.92 -22.59 0.68
C LEU A 249 5.53 -22.96 1.24
N GLU A 250 4.93 -24.04 0.73
CA GLU A 250 3.58 -24.46 1.12
C GLU A 250 3.45 -24.82 2.61
N ASP A 251 4.54 -25.28 3.22
CA ASP A 251 4.67 -25.57 4.65
C ASP A 251 4.87 -24.30 5.51
N GLY A 252 4.92 -23.11 4.90
CA GLY A 252 5.17 -21.83 5.56
C GLY A 252 6.65 -21.52 5.80
N THR A 253 7.57 -22.39 5.37
CA THR A 253 9.01 -22.19 5.47
C THR A 253 9.43 -21.03 4.57
N GLN A 254 10.26 -20.13 5.11
CA GLN A 254 10.78 -19.00 4.34
C GLN A 254 12.18 -19.29 3.81
N VAL A 255 12.37 -19.15 2.50
CA VAL A 255 13.63 -19.43 1.82
C VAL A 255 14.20 -18.19 1.12
N LYS A 256 15.52 -18.11 1.06
CA LYS A 256 16.27 -17.09 0.31
C LYS A 256 16.26 -17.45 -1.18
N VAL A 257 15.71 -16.59 -2.02
CA VAL A 257 15.78 -16.75 -3.48
C VAL A 257 17.21 -16.49 -3.93
N ARG A 258 17.83 -17.46 -4.59
CA ARG A 258 19.17 -17.30 -5.16
C ARG A 258 19.14 -16.27 -6.29
N LEU A 259 20.15 -15.41 -6.35
CA LEU A 259 20.29 -14.42 -7.41
C LEU A 259 21.38 -14.88 -8.38
N ALA A 260 20.98 -15.36 -9.56
CA ALA A 260 21.92 -15.92 -10.53
C ALA A 260 22.99 -14.92 -10.99
N TRP A 261 22.69 -13.62 -10.96
CA TRP A 261 23.64 -12.59 -11.35
C TRP A 261 24.72 -12.31 -10.30
N ARG A 262 24.50 -12.71 -9.03
CA ARG A 262 25.39 -12.33 -7.94
C ARG A 262 26.56 -13.30 -7.81
N SER A 263 27.76 -12.76 -7.61
CA SER A 263 28.97 -13.54 -7.36
C SER A 263 28.88 -14.36 -6.08
N LYS A 264 29.61 -15.48 -6.03
CA LYS A 264 29.71 -16.33 -4.83
C LYS A 264 30.22 -15.56 -3.61
N ILE A 265 31.17 -14.64 -3.80
CA ILE A 265 31.73 -13.84 -2.71
C ILE A 265 30.72 -12.84 -2.16
N ALA A 266 29.93 -12.18 -3.02
CA ALA A 266 28.87 -11.27 -2.57
C ALA A 266 27.74 -12.01 -1.84
N ASP A 267 27.42 -13.25 -2.25
CA ASP A 267 26.49 -14.12 -1.51
C ASP A 267 27.05 -14.50 -0.13
N ALA A 268 28.31 -14.93 -0.06
CA ALA A 268 28.96 -15.28 1.21
C ALA A 268 29.04 -14.07 2.16
N LEU A 269 29.31 -12.88 1.61
CA LEU A 269 29.34 -11.62 2.36
C LEU A 269 27.96 -11.26 2.91
N ALA A 270 26.90 -11.41 2.12
CA ALA A 270 25.54 -11.20 2.59
C ALA A 270 25.18 -12.12 3.78
N VAL A 271 25.61 -13.38 3.75
CA VAL A 271 25.42 -14.34 4.85
C VAL A 271 26.21 -13.91 6.09
N LYS A 272 27.48 -13.55 5.95
CA LYS A 272 28.34 -13.13 7.06
C LYS A 272 27.78 -11.87 7.74
N ILE A 273 27.34 -10.87 6.96
CA ILE A 273 26.73 -9.65 7.52
C ILE A 273 25.39 -9.96 8.20
N ASP A 274 24.56 -10.88 7.68
CA ASP A 274 23.33 -11.31 8.35
C ASP A 274 23.64 -11.88 9.75
N GLN A 275 24.69 -12.70 9.89
CA GLN A 275 25.14 -13.25 11.18
C GLN A 275 25.60 -12.16 12.16
N ILE A 276 26.43 -11.22 11.70
CA ILE A 276 26.87 -10.09 12.53
C ILE A 276 25.68 -9.20 12.92
N THR A 277 24.74 -8.99 12.01
CA THR A 277 23.50 -8.24 12.24
C THR A 277 22.67 -8.84 13.37
N ILE A 278 22.54 -10.18 13.39
CA ILE A 278 21.83 -10.91 14.46
C ILE A 278 22.51 -10.64 15.80
N ARG A 279 23.82 -10.90 15.92
CA ARG A 279 24.56 -10.70 17.17
C ARG A 279 24.52 -9.27 17.67
N ARG A 280 24.68 -8.29 16.77
CA ARG A 280 24.55 -6.87 17.12
C ARG A 280 23.19 -6.60 17.73
N LYS A 281 22.10 -7.09 17.11
CA LYS A 281 20.75 -6.90 17.65
C LYS A 281 20.59 -7.60 19.00
N GLU A 282 21.13 -8.80 19.17
CA GLU A 282 21.07 -9.53 20.44
C GLU A 282 21.78 -8.76 21.56
N LYS A 283 22.95 -8.18 21.26
CA LYS A 283 23.69 -7.31 22.17
C LYS A 283 22.93 -6.03 22.49
N ASP A 284 22.44 -5.32 21.47
CA ASP A 284 21.69 -4.07 21.61
C ASP A 284 20.40 -4.27 22.46
N HIS A 285 19.73 -5.41 22.30
CA HIS A 285 18.50 -5.72 23.02
C HIS A 285 18.70 -6.58 24.28
N ARG A 286 19.93 -6.97 24.59
CA ARG A 286 20.31 -7.86 25.71
C ARG A 286 19.46 -9.13 25.79
N LYS A 287 19.13 -9.71 24.64
CA LYS A 287 18.36 -10.97 24.55
C LYS A 287 18.70 -11.73 23.29
N ALA A 288 18.63 -13.06 23.36
CA ALA A 288 18.65 -13.90 22.18
C ALA A 288 17.34 -13.75 21.38
N PHE A 289 17.42 -13.88 20.06
CA PHE A 289 16.23 -13.91 19.21
C PHE A 289 15.89 -15.34 18.78
N GLY A 290 14.64 -15.74 19.01
CA GLY A 290 14.15 -17.04 18.54
C GLY A 290 14.06 -17.11 17.01
N PRO A 291 13.93 -18.32 16.43
CA PRO A 291 13.96 -18.56 14.98
C PRO A 291 12.97 -17.74 14.15
N ALA A 292 11.82 -17.35 14.72
CA ALA A 292 10.78 -16.58 14.04
C ALA A 292 10.91 -15.05 14.21
N GLN A 293 11.82 -14.56 15.07
CA GLN A 293 11.82 -13.15 15.51
C GLN A 293 12.63 -12.21 14.61
N LEU A 294 13.69 -12.70 13.97
CA LEU A 294 14.49 -11.94 13.00
C LEU A 294 14.39 -12.55 11.61
N LEU A 295 14.36 -11.69 10.58
CA LEU A 295 14.30 -12.15 9.18
C LEU A 295 15.59 -12.83 8.76
N GLU A 296 16.71 -12.37 9.31
CA GLU A 296 18.04 -12.93 9.11
C GLU A 296 18.13 -14.39 9.58
N ILE A 297 17.39 -14.73 10.66
CA ILE A 297 17.32 -16.10 11.22
C ILE A 297 16.23 -16.94 10.53
N ARG A 298 15.05 -16.34 10.31
CA ARG A 298 13.87 -17.06 9.80
C ARG A 298 14.06 -17.63 8.39
N ARG A 299 14.90 -17.01 7.58
CA ARG A 299 15.09 -17.35 6.16
C ARG A 299 16.16 -18.43 5.99
N GLN A 300 15.75 -19.61 5.55
CA GLN A 300 16.63 -20.70 5.20
C GLN A 300 17.27 -20.50 3.82
N GLN A 301 18.43 -21.12 3.61
CA GLN A 301 19.10 -21.09 2.32
C GLN A 301 18.37 -22.02 1.35
N SER A 302 17.94 -21.51 0.19
CA SER A 302 17.28 -22.35 -0.80
C SER A 302 18.30 -23.28 -1.46
N THR A 303 17.96 -24.57 -1.58
CA THR A 303 18.68 -25.54 -2.43
C THR A 303 18.17 -25.53 -3.87
N ALA A 304 16.98 -24.97 -4.13
CA ALA A 304 16.38 -24.93 -5.46
C ALA A 304 16.75 -23.65 -6.21
N ILE A 305 17.18 -23.81 -7.47
CA ILE A 305 17.26 -22.73 -8.46
C ILE A 305 15.84 -22.54 -9.01
N ASN A 306 15.13 -21.51 -8.53
CA ASN A 306 13.84 -21.18 -9.13
C ASN A 306 14.01 -20.77 -10.60
N SER A 307 13.21 -21.35 -11.48
CA SER A 307 13.13 -21.01 -12.91
C SER A 307 12.79 -19.53 -13.17
N ALA A 308 12.18 -18.85 -12.19
CA ALA A 308 11.96 -17.40 -12.18
C ALA A 308 13.25 -16.55 -12.10
N CYS A 309 14.40 -17.16 -11.79
CA CYS A 309 15.70 -16.48 -11.76
C CYS A 309 16.11 -15.93 -13.14
N SER A 310 15.59 -16.52 -14.22
CA SER A 310 15.77 -16.06 -15.61
C SER A 310 15.18 -14.67 -15.90
N GLN A 311 14.28 -14.16 -15.05
CA GLN A 311 13.68 -12.82 -15.18
C GLN A 311 14.13 -11.85 -14.07
N ALA A 312 15.15 -12.22 -13.29
CA ALA A 312 15.65 -11.37 -12.21
C ALA A 312 16.25 -10.07 -12.78
N LYS A 313 15.82 -8.92 -12.24
CA LYS A 313 16.44 -7.64 -12.56
C LYS A 313 17.88 -7.63 -12.07
N ILE A 314 18.81 -7.43 -12.99
CA ILE A 314 20.24 -7.26 -12.69
C ILE A 314 20.46 -5.78 -12.32
N PRO A 315 20.94 -5.47 -11.10
CA PRO A 315 21.28 -4.10 -10.75
C PRO A 315 22.44 -3.59 -11.60
N ARG A 316 22.38 -2.32 -11.97
CA ARG A 316 23.43 -1.64 -12.74
C ARG A 316 24.41 -0.91 -11.81
N CYS A 317 25.56 -0.53 -12.36
CA CYS A 317 26.51 0.35 -11.69
C CYS A 317 27.10 -0.21 -10.38
N LEU A 318 27.06 -1.53 -10.19
CA LEU A 318 27.79 -2.22 -9.14
C LEU A 318 29.23 -2.49 -9.59
N ALA A 319 30.10 -2.79 -8.63
CA ALA A 319 31.46 -3.21 -8.92
C ALA A 319 31.50 -4.62 -9.52
N GLN A 320 32.50 -4.90 -10.34
CA GLN A 320 32.66 -6.18 -11.05
C GLN A 320 32.57 -7.41 -10.15
N ASP A 321 33.15 -7.33 -8.95
CA ASP A 321 33.17 -8.39 -7.95
C ASP A 321 31.81 -8.69 -7.30
N TRP A 322 30.77 -7.90 -7.60
CA TRP A 322 29.37 -8.23 -7.27
C TRP A 322 28.74 -9.23 -8.23
N TYR A 323 29.22 -9.29 -9.46
CA TYR A 323 28.58 -10.08 -10.51
C TYR A 323 29.23 -11.44 -10.66
N ASP A 324 28.43 -12.46 -10.96
CA ASP A 324 28.93 -13.78 -11.30
C ASP A 324 29.78 -13.72 -12.57
N GLY A 325 30.98 -14.30 -12.54
CA GLY A 325 31.94 -14.21 -13.65
C GLY A 325 31.38 -14.78 -14.95
N GLN A 326 30.67 -15.92 -14.89
CA GLN A 326 30.09 -16.54 -16.07
C GLN A 326 29.02 -15.64 -16.70
N LEU A 327 28.17 -15.02 -15.88
CA LEU A 327 27.21 -14.03 -16.38
C LEU A 327 27.93 -12.91 -17.15
N LEU A 328 29.06 -12.42 -16.64
CA LEU A 328 29.79 -11.33 -17.25
C LEU A 328 30.41 -11.70 -18.60
N GLU A 329 30.89 -12.94 -18.73
CA GLU A 329 31.42 -13.49 -19.97
C GLU A 329 30.32 -13.74 -21.00
N ASP A 330 29.15 -14.20 -20.55
CA ASP A 330 27.99 -14.49 -21.41
C ASP A 330 27.32 -13.21 -21.94
N LEU A 331 27.51 -12.06 -21.27
CA LEU A 331 26.94 -10.78 -21.69
C LEU A 331 27.67 -10.24 -22.94
N GLY A 332 26.92 -10.07 -24.04
CA GLY A 332 27.43 -9.36 -25.21
C GLY A 332 27.85 -7.91 -24.90
N LYS A 333 28.77 -7.35 -25.71
CA LYS A 333 29.37 -6.01 -25.50
C LYS A 333 28.37 -4.90 -25.21
N ALA A 334 27.26 -4.85 -25.95
CA ALA A 334 26.23 -3.82 -25.76
C ALA A 334 25.52 -3.97 -24.40
N ALA A 335 25.22 -5.20 -23.97
CA ALA A 335 24.61 -5.46 -22.67
C ALA A 335 25.57 -5.16 -21.53
N ARG A 336 26.87 -5.44 -21.72
CA ARG A 336 27.93 -5.07 -20.77
C ARG A 336 28.05 -3.56 -20.59
N GLN A 337 28.05 -2.80 -21.69
CA GLN A 337 28.05 -1.34 -21.64
C GLN A 337 26.81 -0.78 -20.92
N GLN A 338 25.64 -1.41 -21.09
CA GLN A 338 24.43 -1.02 -20.37
C GLN A 338 24.48 -1.37 -18.88
N LEU A 339 25.21 -2.43 -18.49
CA LEU A 339 25.39 -2.79 -17.08
C LEU A 339 26.16 -1.69 -16.32
N ASP A 340 27.10 -1.04 -17.02
CA ASP A 340 27.92 0.07 -16.52
C ASP A 340 28.65 -0.32 -15.23
N ASP A 341 29.28 -1.50 -15.24
CA ASP A 341 29.99 -2.05 -14.08
C ASP A 341 31.24 -1.23 -13.74
N LYS A 342 31.53 -1.14 -12.45
CA LYS A 342 32.68 -0.39 -11.92
C LYS A 342 33.85 -1.32 -11.62
N ALA A 343 35.03 -0.73 -11.45
CA ALA A 343 36.20 -1.45 -10.97
C ALA A 343 35.88 -2.27 -9.69
N PRO A 344 36.50 -3.45 -9.50
CA PRO A 344 36.30 -4.27 -8.30
C PRO A 344 36.52 -3.47 -7.01
N LEU A 345 35.67 -3.68 -6.00
CA LEU A 345 35.76 -2.99 -4.71
C LEU A 345 36.71 -3.69 -3.72
N GLY A 346 36.98 -4.97 -3.94
CA GLY A 346 37.69 -5.83 -2.99
C GLY A 346 36.72 -6.49 -2.00
N LEU A 347 35.60 -7.05 -2.49
CA LEU A 347 34.61 -7.73 -1.62
C LEU A 347 35.21 -8.92 -0.86
N SER A 348 36.22 -9.58 -1.43
CA SER A 348 36.92 -10.67 -0.77
C SER A 348 37.68 -10.19 0.47
N ASP A 349 38.37 -9.05 0.34
CA ASP A 349 39.13 -8.45 1.44
C ASP A 349 38.19 -8.09 2.59
N LEU A 350 37.08 -7.41 2.29
CA LEU A 350 36.04 -7.11 3.27
C LEU A 350 35.51 -8.39 3.93
N TRP A 351 35.28 -9.45 3.14
CA TRP A 351 34.77 -10.70 3.69
C TRP A 351 35.73 -11.28 4.74
N PHE A 352 37.03 -11.28 4.47
CA PHE A 352 38.05 -11.71 5.43
C PHE A 352 38.16 -10.77 6.63
N ASP A 353 38.14 -9.46 6.41
CA ASP A 353 38.19 -8.46 7.48
C ASP A 353 37.01 -8.58 8.44
N LEU A 354 35.87 -9.10 7.98
CA LEU A 354 34.71 -9.32 8.84
C LEU A 354 34.86 -10.52 9.79
N ASP A 355 35.85 -11.40 9.61
CA ASP A 355 36.08 -12.54 10.51
C ASP A 355 36.49 -12.09 11.92
N GLN A 356 37.13 -10.93 12.07
CA GLN A 356 37.44 -10.38 13.40
C GLN A 356 36.20 -10.07 14.24
N PHE A 357 35.02 -9.96 13.61
CA PHE A 357 33.73 -9.74 14.28
C PHE A 357 32.93 -11.03 14.46
N MET A 358 33.51 -12.17 14.07
CA MET A 358 33.00 -13.51 14.30
C MET A 358 33.79 -14.15 15.46
N PRO A 359 33.15 -14.87 16.39
CA PRO A 359 33.87 -15.62 17.40
C PRO A 359 34.68 -16.72 16.71
N SER A 360 35.86 -16.99 17.25
CA SER A 360 36.56 -18.25 16.99
C SER A 360 35.64 -19.41 17.41
N PRO A 361 35.65 -20.52 16.66
CA PRO A 361 34.78 -21.68 16.90
C PRO A 361 34.90 -22.25 18.31
#